data_AF-A0A1X7SQ14-F1
#
_entry.id   AF-A0A1X7SQ14-F1
#
_cell.length_a   1.000
_cell.length_b   1.000
_cell.length_c   1.000
_cell.angle_alpha   90.00
_cell.angle_beta   90.00
_cell.angle_gamma   90.00
#
_symmetry.space_group_name_H-M   'P 1'
#
loop_
_entity.id
_entity.type
_entity.pdbx_description
1 polymer ?
#
loop_
_entity_poly.entity_id
_entity_poly.type
_entity_poly.pdbx_seq_one_letter_code
_entity_poly.pdbx_strand_id
1 'polypeptide(L)'
;MATKANSCSSSLSLFSSPLTIDQLIDVLDLLERCGFPQTRWKELGLRLGLHKKTLDAIKRDNDTTDDCLTECLSLWLSRADNVDSKGGATFDSLSDAFKSMNENAGADKLDQEKRNAKAIDIFNTHHPLLSQSLSDPVSVAIMLQREGVITGQVLASVESASPSVPNQREVLLAAIIVAIESKYSLLQTFASVLCKFTGNVKLGTVIQRDYGESITFHIIPK
;
A
#
# COMPACT_ATOMS: atom_id res chain seq x y z
N MET A 1 -0.89 -23.66 -7.93
CA MET A 1 -0.22 -22.83 -6.93
C MET A 1 -0.61 -21.38 -7.21
N ALA A 2 -1.75 -20.92 -6.68
CA ALA A 2 -2.32 -19.61 -7.00
C ALA A 2 -2.97 -19.05 -5.73
N THR A 3 -2.18 -18.35 -4.91
CA THR A 3 -2.69 -17.73 -3.67
C THR A 3 -2.10 -16.35 -3.37
N LYS A 4 -1.21 -15.78 -4.20
CA LYS A 4 -0.65 -14.43 -3.95
C LYS A 4 -1.43 -13.27 -4.59
N ALA A 5 -2.24 -13.53 -5.63
CA ALA A 5 -3.01 -12.47 -6.28
C ALA A 5 -4.16 -11.93 -5.41
N ASN A 6 -4.71 -12.76 -4.51
CA ASN A 6 -5.85 -12.38 -3.69
C ASN A 6 -5.49 -11.34 -2.62
N SER A 7 -4.30 -11.43 -2.02
CA SER A 7 -3.84 -10.47 -1.01
C SER A 7 -3.57 -9.07 -1.58
N CYS A 8 -3.05 -8.97 -2.81
CA CYS A 8 -2.78 -7.68 -3.45
C CYS A 8 -4.06 -6.91 -3.81
N SER A 9 -5.13 -7.62 -4.19
CA SER A 9 -6.42 -7.00 -4.53
C SER A 9 -7.13 -6.40 -3.31
N SER A 10 -7.03 -7.04 -2.15
CA SER A 10 -7.63 -6.56 -0.90
C SER A 10 -6.94 -5.29 -0.39
N SER A 11 -5.61 -5.21 -0.50
CA SER A 11 -4.87 -4.02 -0.08
C SER A 11 -5.20 -2.79 -0.94
N LEU A 12 -5.58 -2.96 -2.21
CA LEU A 12 -5.90 -1.83 -3.10
C LEU A 12 -7.30 -1.23 -2.81
N SER A 13 -8.27 -2.05 -2.42
CA SER A 13 -9.61 -1.56 -2.08
C SER A 13 -9.59 -0.69 -0.82
N LEU A 14 -8.69 -0.96 0.12
CA LEU A 14 -8.52 -0.19 1.37
C LEU A 14 -8.16 1.29 1.19
N PHE A 15 -7.57 1.66 0.05
CA PHE A 15 -7.21 3.06 -0.23
C PHE A 15 -8.17 3.70 -1.22
N SER A 16 -9.22 2.99 -1.61
CA SER A 16 -10.35 3.51 -2.36
C SER A 16 -11.38 4.09 -1.37
N SER A 17 -12.06 5.17 -1.76
CA SER A 17 -13.12 5.78 -0.95
C SER A 17 -14.47 5.64 -1.64
N PRO A 18 -15.57 5.41 -0.88
CA PRO A 18 -15.63 5.24 0.58
C PRO A 18 -15.30 3.80 1.02
N LEU A 19 -14.86 3.65 2.28
CA LEU A 19 -14.74 2.36 2.94
C LEU A 19 -16.10 1.84 3.41
N THR A 20 -16.30 0.52 3.37
CA THR A 20 -17.53 -0.14 3.84
C THR A 20 -17.23 -1.14 4.95
N ILE A 21 -18.29 -1.63 5.60
CA ILE A 21 -18.20 -2.66 6.65
C ILE A 21 -17.51 -3.95 6.17
N ASP A 22 -17.56 -4.25 4.87
CA ASP A 22 -16.92 -5.43 4.28
C ASP A 22 -15.39 -5.38 4.39
N GLN A 23 -14.82 -4.19 4.62
CA GLN A 23 -13.39 -3.95 4.75
C GLN A 23 -12.93 -3.89 6.21
N LEU A 24 -13.79 -4.26 7.18
CA LEU A 24 -13.46 -4.21 8.61
C LEU A 24 -12.18 -4.99 8.95
N ILE A 25 -12.07 -6.22 8.46
CA ILE A 25 -10.89 -7.07 8.70
C ILE A 25 -9.64 -6.43 8.10
N ASP A 26 -9.74 -5.92 6.87
CA ASP A 26 -8.61 -5.27 6.21
C ASP A 26 -8.14 -4.02 6.98
N VAL A 27 -9.06 -3.25 7.57
CA VAL A 27 -8.74 -2.08 8.41
C VAL A 27 -8.09 -2.51 9.74
N LEU A 28 -8.59 -3.59 10.38
CA LEU A 28 -8.00 -4.13 11.60
C LEU A 28 -6.55 -4.60 11.36
N ASP A 29 -6.32 -5.38 10.31
CA ASP A 29 -4.99 -5.86 9.91
C ASP A 29 -4.06 -4.68 9.60
N LEU A 30 -4.56 -3.63 8.95
CA LEU A 30 -3.80 -2.41 8.71
C LEU A 30 -3.40 -1.70 10.01
N LEU A 31 -4.31 -1.59 10.98
CA LEU A 31 -4.03 -1.00 12.29
C LEU A 31 -2.97 -1.78 13.06
N GLU A 32 -3.05 -3.11 13.03
CA GLU A 32 -2.05 -3.99 13.64
C GLU A 32 -0.69 -3.81 12.98
N ARG A 33 -0.64 -3.82 11.64
CA ARG A 33 0.58 -3.54 10.89
C ARG A 33 1.13 -2.15 11.22
N CYS A 34 0.27 -1.15 11.41
CA CYS A 34 0.69 0.20 11.82
C CYS A 34 1.22 0.27 13.27
N GLY A 35 1.09 -0.81 14.05
CA GLY A 35 1.48 -0.84 15.46
C GLY A 35 0.54 -0.01 16.33
N PHE A 36 -0.72 0.18 15.91
CA PHE A 36 -1.66 1.00 16.64
C PHE A 36 -1.94 0.40 18.03
N PRO A 37 -1.80 1.18 19.12
CA PRO A 37 -2.11 0.71 20.46
C PRO A 37 -3.62 0.58 20.64
N GLN A 38 -4.14 -0.66 20.56
CA GLN A 38 -5.57 -0.92 20.64
C GLN A 38 -6.25 -0.35 21.90
N THR A 39 -5.50 -0.20 23.00
CA THR A 39 -5.99 0.42 24.25
C THR A 39 -6.48 1.87 24.07
N ARG A 40 -6.08 2.54 22.98
CA ARG A 40 -6.52 3.89 22.61
C ARG A 40 -7.75 3.92 21.68
N TRP A 41 -8.43 2.79 21.46
CA TRP A 41 -9.62 2.71 20.59
C TRP A 41 -10.68 3.77 20.90
N LYS A 42 -10.87 4.12 22.17
CA LYS A 42 -11.86 5.11 22.59
C LYS A 42 -11.50 6.52 22.14
N GLU A 43 -10.22 6.87 22.21
CA GLU A 43 -9.73 8.13 21.68
C GLU A 43 -9.87 8.16 20.16
N LEU A 44 -9.50 7.06 19.49
CA LEU A 44 -9.66 6.91 18.04
C LEU A 44 -11.13 7.10 17.62
N GLY A 45 -12.07 6.41 18.26
CA GLY A 45 -13.50 6.53 17.97
C GLY A 45 -14.02 7.96 18.09
N LEU A 46 -13.59 8.72 19.11
CA LEU A 46 -13.95 10.14 19.24
C LEU A 46 -13.42 10.98 18.07
N ARG A 47 -12.18 10.73 17.64
CA ARG A 47 -11.56 11.44 16.50
C ARG A 47 -12.25 11.11 15.18
N LEU A 48 -12.68 9.86 15.01
CA LEU A 48 -13.45 9.37 13.87
C LEU A 48 -14.91 9.85 13.85
N GLY A 49 -15.39 10.50 14.93
CA GLY A 49 -16.72 11.11 14.97
C GLY A 49 -17.79 10.32 15.73
N LEU A 50 -17.42 9.24 16.42
CA LEU A 50 -18.32 8.52 17.31
C LEU A 50 -18.57 9.34 18.58
N HIS A 51 -19.80 9.29 19.10
CA HIS A 51 -20.14 9.99 20.33
C HIS A 51 -19.62 9.25 21.55
N LYS A 52 -19.30 10.00 22.62
CA LYS A 52 -18.88 9.42 23.90
C LYS A 52 -19.87 8.37 24.42
N LYS A 53 -21.18 8.63 24.31
CA LYS A 53 -22.24 7.69 24.73
C LYS A 53 -22.15 6.35 24.01
N THR A 54 -21.82 6.37 22.72
CA THR A 54 -21.70 5.20 21.86
C THR A 54 -20.49 4.39 22.30
N LEU A 55 -19.35 5.04 22.53
CA LEU A 55 -18.13 4.40 23.02
C LEU A 55 -18.28 3.87 24.46
N ASP A 56 -19.04 4.55 25.31
CA ASP A 56 -19.36 4.06 26.66
C ASP A 56 -20.22 2.79 26.61
N ALA A 57 -21.15 2.70 25.66
CA ALA A 57 -21.94 1.49 25.41
C ALA A 57 -21.06 0.33 24.91
N ILE A 58 -20.19 0.56 23.92
CA ILE A 58 -19.23 -0.45 23.43
C ILE A 58 -18.41 -1.02 24.58
N LYS A 59 -17.86 -0.17 25.46
CA LYS A 59 -17.05 -0.61 26.61
C LYS A 59 -17.84 -1.47 27.61
N ARG A 60 -19.13 -1.23 27.75
CA ARG A 60 -19.99 -1.98 28.67
C ARG A 60 -20.40 -3.33 28.09
N ASP A 61 -20.57 -3.39 26.78
CA ASP A 61 -21.16 -4.53 26.08
C ASP A 61 -20.09 -5.52 25.56
N ASN A 62 -18.80 -5.24 25.77
CA ASN A 62 -17.66 -6.05 25.33
C ASN A 62 -16.63 -6.26 26.45
N ASP A 63 -15.97 -7.42 26.44
CA ASP A 63 -15.05 -7.84 27.51
C ASP A 63 -13.59 -7.45 27.25
N THR A 64 -13.16 -7.45 25.97
CA THR A 64 -11.76 -7.22 25.60
C THR A 64 -11.54 -5.90 24.87
N THR A 65 -10.28 -5.47 24.81
CA THR A 65 -9.89 -4.27 24.06
C THR A 65 -10.03 -4.50 22.55
N ASP A 66 -9.71 -5.70 22.07
CA ASP A 66 -9.87 -6.11 20.68
C ASP A 66 -11.36 -6.07 20.24
N ASP A 67 -12.27 -6.58 21.06
CA ASP A 67 -13.72 -6.54 20.78
C ASP A 67 -14.21 -5.09 20.73
N CYS A 68 -13.77 -4.25 21.68
CA CYS A 68 -14.13 -2.83 21.70
C CYS A 68 -13.61 -2.08 20.46
N LEU A 69 -12.37 -2.35 20.02
CA LEU A 69 -11.79 -1.75 18.83
C LEU A 69 -12.54 -2.21 17.58
N THR A 70 -12.85 -3.50 17.49
CA THR A 70 -13.60 -4.09 16.38
C THR A 70 -14.96 -3.41 16.24
N GLU A 71 -15.74 -3.31 17.32
CA GLU A 71 -17.06 -2.66 17.29
C GLU A 71 -16.96 -1.15 17.02
N CYS A 72 -15.94 -0.49 17.55
CA CYS A 72 -15.67 0.91 17.25
C CYS A 72 -15.44 1.13 15.74
N LEU A 73 -14.65 0.28 15.10
CA LEU A 73 -14.39 0.37 13.66
C LEU A 73 -15.62 -0.03 12.84
N SER A 74 -16.40 -1.02 13.28
CA SER A 74 -17.67 -1.39 12.65
C SER A 74 -18.63 -0.20 12.58
N LEU A 75 -18.77 0.56 13.66
CA LEU A 75 -19.63 1.74 13.71
C LEU A 75 -19.07 2.90 12.87
N TRP A 76 -17.75 3.09 12.84
CA TRP A 76 -17.14 4.05 11.94
C TRP A 76 -17.39 3.71 10.47
N LEU A 77 -17.16 2.46 10.06
CA LEU A 77 -17.40 1.98 8.69
C LEU A 77 -18.89 2.02 8.32
N SER A 78 -19.78 1.85 9.30
CA SER A 78 -21.23 2.01 9.14
C SER A 78 -21.68 3.49 9.15
N ARG A 79 -20.73 4.43 9.26
CA ARG A 79 -20.96 5.88 9.25
C ARG A 79 -21.91 6.36 10.36
N ALA A 80 -21.80 5.76 11.54
CA ALA A 80 -22.61 6.13 12.70
C ALA A 80 -22.31 7.54 13.21
N ASP A 81 -23.21 8.09 14.04
CA ASP A 81 -23.02 9.37 14.73
C ASP A 81 -22.58 10.52 13.81
N ASN A 82 -21.42 11.12 14.07
CA ASN A 82 -20.89 12.28 13.36
C ASN A 82 -19.75 11.91 12.40
N VAL A 83 -19.60 10.64 12.01
CA VAL A 83 -18.51 10.17 11.13
C VAL A 83 -18.45 10.97 9.83
N ASP A 84 -19.60 11.29 9.24
CA ASP A 84 -19.67 12.08 8.00
C ASP A 84 -19.15 13.50 8.17
N SER A 85 -19.36 14.11 9.33
CA SER A 85 -18.81 15.42 9.65
C SER A 85 -17.29 15.41 9.87
N LYS A 86 -16.69 14.22 10.02
CA LYS A 86 -15.25 13.99 10.18
C LYS A 86 -14.58 13.46 8.90
N GLY A 87 -15.24 13.57 7.75
CA GLY A 87 -14.70 13.10 6.47
C GLY A 87 -15.17 11.70 6.05
N GLY A 88 -16.12 11.11 6.78
CA GLY A 88 -16.72 9.82 6.47
C GLY A 88 -15.84 8.63 6.82
N ALA A 89 -16.27 7.43 6.42
CA ALA A 89 -15.45 6.22 6.50
C ALA A 89 -14.43 6.21 5.35
N THR A 90 -13.34 6.96 5.51
CA THR A 90 -12.28 7.08 4.49
C THR A 90 -10.91 6.91 5.11
N PHE A 91 -9.95 6.45 4.32
CA PHE A 91 -8.57 6.36 4.75
C PHE A 91 -8.01 7.71 5.25
N ASP A 92 -8.38 8.81 4.58
CA ASP A 92 -7.90 10.14 4.94
C ASP A 92 -8.42 10.56 6.32
N SER A 93 -9.69 10.28 6.64
CA SER A 93 -10.23 10.52 8.00
C SER A 93 -9.53 9.68 9.07
N LEU A 94 -9.10 8.46 8.75
CA LEU A 94 -8.33 7.60 9.65
C LEU A 94 -6.91 8.15 9.87
N SER A 95 -6.23 8.59 8.80
CA SER A 95 -4.91 9.25 8.87
C SER A 95 -4.97 10.54 9.69
N ASP A 96 -5.99 11.37 9.47
CA ASP A 96 -6.22 12.60 10.23
C ASP A 96 -6.50 12.32 11.72
N ALA A 97 -7.25 11.25 12.01
CA ALA A 97 -7.48 10.81 13.38
C ALA A 97 -6.15 10.44 14.07
N PHE A 98 -5.29 9.65 13.42
CA PHE A 98 -3.97 9.26 13.97
C PHE A 98 -3.07 10.46 14.22
N LYS A 99 -3.01 11.39 13.26
CA LYS A 99 -2.27 12.67 13.39
C LYS A 99 -2.79 13.47 14.58
N SER A 100 -4.11 13.54 14.77
CA SER A 100 -4.72 14.27 15.89
C SER A 100 -4.49 13.64 17.27
N MET A 101 -4.18 12.33 17.30
CA MET A 101 -3.83 11.56 18.49
C MET A 101 -2.34 11.65 18.84
N ASN A 102 -1.56 12.43 18.08
CA ASN A 102 -0.10 12.50 18.14
C ASN A 102 0.56 11.12 17.93
N GLU A 103 -0.12 10.21 17.24
CA GLU A 103 0.38 8.88 16.86
C GLU A 103 1.15 8.99 15.55
N ASN A 104 2.21 9.82 15.56
CA ASN A 104 2.93 10.21 14.35
C ASN A 104 3.59 9.01 13.66
N ALA A 105 4.12 8.05 14.42
CA ALA A 105 4.70 6.82 13.87
C ALA A 105 3.65 5.95 13.17
N GLY A 106 2.47 5.79 13.78
CA GLY A 106 1.34 5.09 13.15
C GLY A 106 0.85 5.82 11.90
N ALA A 107 0.73 7.15 11.95
CA ALA A 107 0.32 7.97 10.81
C ALA A 107 1.31 7.89 9.63
N ASP A 108 2.62 7.95 9.92
CA ASP A 108 3.66 7.83 8.90
C ASP A 108 3.65 6.45 8.25
N LYS A 109 3.44 5.39 9.05
CA LYS A 109 3.33 4.01 8.55
C LYS A 109 2.05 3.82 7.73
N LEU A 110 0.95 4.42 8.15
CA LEU A 110 -0.30 4.44 7.40
C LEU A 110 -0.12 5.14 6.03
N ASP A 111 0.53 6.31 6.00
CA ASP A 111 0.86 7.02 4.76
C ASP A 111 1.83 6.20 3.86
N GLN A 112 2.76 5.44 4.45
CA GLN A 112 3.64 4.51 3.73
C GLN A 112 2.84 3.37 3.06
N GLU A 113 1.91 2.75 3.79
CA GLU A 113 1.04 1.69 3.26
C GLU A 113 0.21 2.20 2.08
N LYS A 114 -0.34 3.41 2.18
CA LYS A 114 -1.07 4.06 1.06
C LYS A 114 -0.21 4.24 -0.17
N ARG A 115 1.05 4.67 -0.01
CA ARG A 115 1.98 4.84 -1.13
C ARG A 115 2.44 3.52 -1.72
N ASN A 116 2.65 2.49 -0.89
CA ASN A 116 2.95 1.13 -1.36
C ASN A 116 1.83 0.59 -2.24
N ALA A 117 0.57 0.68 -1.79
CA ALA A 117 -0.57 0.24 -2.58
C ALA A 117 -0.67 0.97 -3.94
N LYS A 118 -0.52 2.30 -3.94
CA LYS A 118 -0.49 3.08 -5.20
C LYS A 118 0.65 2.66 -6.13
N ALA A 119 1.84 2.40 -5.61
CA ALA A 119 2.96 1.96 -6.44
C ALA A 119 2.70 0.57 -7.05
N ILE A 120 2.10 -0.35 -6.29
CA ILE A 120 1.70 -1.66 -6.80
C ILE A 120 0.63 -1.52 -7.89
N ASP A 121 -0.35 -0.62 -7.72
CA ASP A 121 -1.37 -0.34 -8.74
C ASP A 121 -0.77 0.16 -10.06
N ILE A 122 0.14 1.13 -9.99
CA ILE A 122 0.88 1.64 -11.16
C ILE A 122 1.65 0.50 -11.82
N PHE A 123 2.39 -0.30 -11.03
CA PHE A 123 3.15 -1.40 -11.58
C PHE A 123 2.25 -2.43 -12.28
N ASN A 124 1.13 -2.80 -11.67
CA ASN A 124 0.16 -3.75 -12.24
C ASN A 124 -0.48 -3.21 -13.52
N THR A 125 -0.78 -1.91 -13.58
CA THR A 125 -1.28 -1.24 -14.78
C THR A 125 -0.31 -1.40 -15.96
N HIS A 126 1.00 -1.30 -15.69
CA HIS A 126 2.04 -1.42 -16.73
C HIS A 126 2.58 -2.85 -16.91
N HIS A 127 2.20 -3.79 -16.04
CA HIS A 127 2.72 -5.16 -16.05
C HIS A 127 2.53 -5.88 -17.39
N PRO A 128 1.37 -5.81 -18.09
CA PRO A 128 1.21 -6.46 -19.39
C PRO A 128 2.18 -5.95 -20.45
N LEU A 129 2.49 -4.65 -20.45
CA LEU A 129 3.46 -4.06 -21.39
C LEU A 129 4.89 -4.44 -21.00
N LEU A 130 5.21 -4.45 -19.71
CA LEU A 130 6.51 -4.88 -19.21
C LEU A 130 6.81 -6.34 -19.56
N SER A 131 5.85 -7.25 -19.34
CA SER A 131 6.03 -8.68 -19.63
C SER A 131 6.22 -8.96 -21.13
N GLN A 132 5.60 -8.15 -22.00
CA GLN A 132 5.67 -8.31 -23.45
C GLN A 132 6.87 -7.62 -24.09
N SER A 133 7.29 -6.46 -23.57
CA SER A 133 8.20 -5.56 -24.30
C SER A 133 9.50 -5.24 -23.57
N LEU A 134 9.70 -5.62 -22.31
CA LEU A 134 10.95 -5.35 -21.59
C LEU A 134 12.14 -6.02 -22.32
N SER A 135 13.03 -5.20 -22.85
CA SER A 135 14.24 -5.63 -23.53
C SER A 135 15.37 -5.87 -22.54
N ASP A 136 16.18 -6.91 -22.80
CA ASP A 136 17.38 -7.26 -22.03
C ASP A 136 17.18 -7.37 -20.50
N PRO A 137 16.34 -8.31 -20.03
CA PRO A 137 16.00 -8.46 -18.61
C PRO A 137 17.22 -8.75 -17.73
N VAL A 138 18.26 -9.43 -18.24
CA VAL A 138 19.47 -9.72 -17.48
C VAL A 138 20.27 -8.44 -17.20
N SER A 139 20.54 -7.62 -18.23
CA SER A 139 21.27 -6.36 -18.02
C SER A 139 20.49 -5.38 -17.15
N VAL A 140 19.16 -5.34 -17.29
CA VAL A 140 18.28 -4.57 -16.40
C VAL A 140 18.41 -5.06 -14.95
N ALA A 141 18.38 -6.39 -14.73
CA ALA A 141 18.54 -6.99 -13.41
C ALA A 141 19.91 -6.65 -12.78
N ILE A 142 21.01 -6.69 -13.55
CA ILE A 142 22.34 -6.30 -13.07
C ILE A 142 22.33 -4.85 -12.56
N MET A 143 21.70 -3.94 -13.30
CA MET A 143 21.64 -2.54 -12.88
C MET A 143 20.75 -2.35 -11.65
N LEU A 144 19.62 -3.05 -11.57
CA LEU A 144 18.74 -3.03 -10.41
C LEU A 144 19.40 -3.58 -9.15
N GLN A 145 20.26 -4.60 -9.28
CA GLN A 145 21.05 -5.12 -8.17
C GLN A 145 22.03 -4.05 -7.66
N ARG A 146 22.71 -3.33 -8.57
CA ARG A 146 23.63 -2.23 -8.21
C ARG A 146 22.91 -1.08 -7.51
N GLU A 147 21.67 -0.80 -7.91
CA GLU A 147 20.80 0.20 -7.29
C GLU A 147 20.11 -0.31 -6.00
N GLY A 148 20.40 -1.55 -5.58
CA GLY A 148 19.86 -2.16 -4.36
C GLY A 148 18.36 -2.52 -4.42
N VAL A 149 17.77 -2.57 -5.62
CA VAL A 149 16.35 -2.92 -5.81
C VAL A 149 16.13 -4.42 -5.68
N ILE A 150 17.08 -5.23 -6.15
CA ILE A 150 17.02 -6.69 -6.08
C ILE A 150 18.31 -7.25 -5.46
N THR A 151 18.24 -8.47 -4.92
CA THR A 151 19.40 -9.16 -4.35
C THR A 151 20.21 -9.90 -5.41
N GLY A 152 21.44 -10.30 -5.09
CA GLY A 152 22.24 -11.15 -5.96
C GLY A 152 21.63 -12.54 -6.20
N GLN A 153 20.85 -13.05 -5.25
CA GLN A 153 20.12 -14.30 -5.44
C GLN A 153 19.04 -14.15 -6.53
N VAL A 154 18.31 -13.03 -6.55
CA VAL A 154 17.32 -12.75 -7.60
C VAL A 154 18.02 -12.61 -8.95
N LEU A 155 19.15 -11.92 -9.02
CA LEU A 155 19.92 -11.79 -10.26
C LEU A 155 20.33 -13.17 -10.82
N ALA A 156 20.87 -14.05 -9.98
CA ALA A 156 21.23 -15.41 -10.39
C ALA A 156 20.01 -16.22 -10.90
N SER A 157 18.84 -16.03 -10.29
CA SER A 157 17.59 -16.64 -10.76
C SER A 157 17.17 -16.11 -12.14
N VAL A 158 17.34 -14.81 -12.41
CA VAL A 158 17.07 -14.23 -13.74
C VAL A 158 18.07 -14.77 -14.76
N GLU A 159 19.36 -14.87 -14.43
CA GLU A 159 20.39 -15.40 -15.33
C GLU A 159 20.14 -16.87 -15.68
N SER A 160 19.78 -17.69 -14.69
CA SER A 160 19.50 -19.12 -14.87
C SER A 160 18.21 -19.43 -15.64
N ALA A 161 17.27 -18.48 -15.76
CA ALA A 161 16.07 -18.62 -16.60
C ALA A 161 16.37 -18.53 -18.12
N SER A 162 17.63 -18.32 -18.49
CA SER A 162 18.13 -18.37 -19.87
C SER A 162 17.93 -19.75 -20.53
N PRO A 163 17.65 -19.83 -21.85
CA PRO A 163 17.64 -18.75 -22.84
C PRO A 163 16.27 -18.08 -23.06
N SER A 164 15.26 -18.39 -22.24
CA SER A 164 13.90 -17.87 -22.45
C SER A 164 13.79 -16.43 -21.92
N VAL A 165 13.88 -15.44 -22.82
CA VAL A 165 13.64 -14.03 -22.48
C VAL A 165 12.28 -13.82 -21.77
N PRO A 166 11.17 -14.45 -22.18
CA PRO A 166 9.91 -14.38 -21.42
C PRO A 166 10.07 -14.82 -19.96
N ASN A 167 10.73 -15.96 -19.70
CA ASN A 167 10.91 -16.46 -18.33
C ASN A 167 11.78 -15.50 -17.50
N GLN A 168 12.82 -14.93 -18.10
CA GLN A 168 13.67 -13.93 -17.44
C GLN A 168 12.87 -12.69 -17.02
N ARG A 169 11.94 -12.22 -17.87
CA ARG A 169 11.04 -11.11 -17.54
C ARG A 169 10.12 -11.48 -16.39
N GLU A 170 9.48 -12.65 -16.43
CA GLU A 170 8.57 -13.07 -15.37
C GLU A 170 9.27 -13.12 -14.00
N VAL A 171 10.47 -13.72 -13.94
CA VAL A 171 11.27 -13.78 -12.70
C VAL A 171 11.63 -12.38 -12.21
N LEU A 172 12.07 -11.50 -13.11
CA LEU A 172 12.43 -10.13 -12.75
C LEU A 172 11.23 -9.33 -12.25
N LEU A 173 10.10 -9.36 -12.98
CA LEU A 173 8.90 -8.60 -12.64
C LEU A 173 8.27 -9.07 -11.32
N ALA A 174 8.29 -10.37 -11.05
CA ALA A 174 7.89 -10.91 -9.76
C ALA A 174 8.76 -10.38 -8.61
N ALA A 175 10.07 -10.25 -8.82
CA ALA A 175 10.97 -9.68 -7.83
C ALA A 175 10.77 -8.17 -7.63
N ILE A 176 10.43 -7.44 -8.69
CA ILE A 176 10.11 -6.01 -8.59
C ILE A 176 8.85 -5.79 -7.76
N ILE A 177 7.81 -6.60 -7.92
CA ILE A 177 6.60 -6.54 -7.07
C ILE A 177 6.98 -6.64 -5.60
N VAL A 178 7.77 -7.65 -5.23
CA VAL A 178 8.23 -7.86 -3.85
C VAL A 178 9.06 -6.68 -3.34
N ALA A 179 9.90 -6.08 -4.19
CA ALA A 179 10.66 -4.90 -3.82
C ALA A 179 9.74 -3.69 -3.54
N ILE A 180 8.72 -3.47 -4.37
CA ILE A 180 7.76 -2.36 -4.21
C ILE A 180 6.91 -2.54 -2.96
N GLU A 181 6.48 -3.78 -2.64
CA GLU A 181 5.76 -4.11 -1.39
C GLU A 181 6.57 -3.70 -0.15
N SER A 182 7.90 -3.86 -0.20
CA SER A 182 8.81 -3.41 0.86
C SER A 182 8.97 -1.89 0.90
N LYS A 183 9.11 -1.24 -0.27
CA LYS A 183 9.32 0.20 -0.37
C LYS A 183 8.83 0.76 -1.70
N TYR A 184 7.75 1.55 -1.67
CA TYR A 184 7.14 2.16 -2.87
C TYR A 184 8.13 2.94 -3.75
N SER A 185 9.16 3.58 -3.17
CA SER A 185 10.12 4.38 -3.93
C SER A 185 10.97 3.55 -4.88
N LEU A 186 11.05 2.22 -4.68
CA LEU A 186 11.80 1.33 -5.57
C LEU A 186 11.13 1.20 -6.95
N LEU A 187 9.83 1.50 -7.08
CA LEU A 187 9.18 1.64 -8.39
C LEU A 187 9.82 2.78 -9.20
N GLN A 188 10.12 3.91 -8.55
CA GLN A 188 10.77 5.05 -9.21
C GLN A 188 12.19 4.70 -9.66
N THR A 189 12.95 4.00 -8.81
CA THR A 189 14.28 3.49 -9.16
C THR A 189 14.20 2.53 -10.33
N PHE A 190 13.26 1.58 -10.31
CA PHE A 190 13.03 0.66 -11.43
C PHE A 190 12.74 1.40 -12.74
N ALA A 191 11.83 2.38 -12.71
CA ALA A 191 11.50 3.17 -13.88
C ALA A 191 12.69 3.99 -14.40
N SER A 192 13.50 4.56 -13.50
CA SER A 192 14.75 5.25 -13.83
C SER A 192 15.77 4.32 -14.49
N VAL A 193 15.91 3.10 -13.99
CA VAL A 193 16.77 2.08 -14.61
C VAL A 193 16.27 1.74 -16.01
N LEU A 194 14.97 1.53 -16.22
CA LEU A 194 14.41 1.28 -17.57
C LEU A 194 14.76 2.40 -18.55
N CYS A 195 14.73 3.67 -18.11
CA CYS A 195 15.11 4.82 -18.93
C CYS A 195 16.57 4.82 -19.41
N LYS A 196 17.47 4.06 -18.75
CA LYS A 196 18.88 3.94 -19.16
C LYS A 196 19.08 2.95 -20.32
N PHE A 197 18.07 2.14 -20.66
CA PHE A 197 18.12 1.18 -21.76
C PHE A 197 17.29 1.67 -22.94
N THR A 198 17.90 1.81 -24.13
CA THR A 198 17.25 2.35 -25.33
C THR A 198 15.96 1.63 -25.71
N GLY A 199 15.90 0.30 -25.54
CA GLY A 199 14.70 -0.51 -25.79
C GLY A 199 13.59 -0.36 -24.74
N ASN A 200 13.88 0.24 -23.57
CA ASN A 200 12.96 0.34 -22.44
C ASN A 200 12.58 1.78 -22.08
N VAL A 201 13.15 2.80 -22.75
CA VAL A 201 12.93 4.22 -22.42
C VAL A 201 11.45 4.58 -22.32
N LYS A 202 10.63 4.11 -23.26
CA LYS A 202 9.19 4.40 -23.26
C LYS A 202 8.48 3.79 -22.05
N LEU A 203 8.83 2.56 -21.67
CA LEU A 203 8.29 1.88 -20.49
C LEU A 203 8.66 2.65 -19.22
N GLY A 204 9.94 2.99 -19.07
CA GLY A 204 10.43 3.76 -17.92
C GLY A 204 9.78 5.13 -17.80
N THR A 205 9.65 5.87 -18.91
CA THR A 205 9.10 7.23 -18.93
C THR A 205 7.63 7.25 -18.52
N VAL A 206 6.82 6.31 -19.03
CA VAL A 206 5.40 6.23 -18.69
C VAL A 206 5.22 5.91 -17.19
N ILE A 207 5.99 4.96 -16.65
CA ILE A 207 5.92 4.62 -15.23
C ILE A 207 6.37 5.80 -14.35
N GLN A 208 7.42 6.53 -14.74
CA GLN A 208 7.90 7.71 -14.00
C GLN A 208 6.83 8.81 -13.92
N ARG A 209 6.14 9.08 -15.02
CA ARG A 209 5.04 10.05 -15.06
C ARG A 209 3.92 9.65 -14.10
N ASP A 210 3.42 8.43 -14.23
CA ASP A 210 2.28 7.96 -13.45
C ASP A 210 2.62 7.86 -11.95
N TYR A 211 3.88 7.51 -11.63
CA TYR A 211 4.43 7.59 -10.28
C TYR A 211 4.42 9.02 -9.72
N GLY A 212 4.90 9.98 -10.50
CA GLY A 212 4.91 11.40 -10.11
C GLY A 212 3.51 11.89 -9.78
N GLU A 213 2.57 11.69 -10.71
CA GLU A 213 1.16 12.09 -10.61
C GLU A 213 0.46 11.48 -9.39
N SER A 214 0.67 10.19 -9.12
CA SER A 214 -0.12 9.46 -8.12
C SER A 214 0.46 9.51 -6.70
N ILE A 215 1.79 9.60 -6.57
CA ILE A 215 2.51 9.43 -5.30
C ILE A 215 3.16 10.72 -4.81
N THR A 216 3.70 11.56 -5.69
CA THR A 216 4.52 12.72 -5.28
C THR A 216 3.71 13.99 -5.05
N PHE A 217 2.57 14.18 -5.72
CA PHE A 217 1.80 15.44 -5.68
C PHE A 217 1.00 15.73 -4.39
N HIS A 218 1.07 14.90 -3.35
CA HIS A 218 0.40 15.19 -2.06
C HIS A 218 1.29 15.92 -1.04
N ILE A 219 2.49 16.35 -1.42
CA ILE A 219 3.24 17.36 -0.64
C ILE A 219 2.77 18.74 -1.11
N ILE A 220 1.60 19.18 -0.63
CA ILE A 220 1.31 20.62 -0.62
C ILE A 220 2.14 21.21 0.53
N PRO A 221 3.11 22.10 0.27
CA PRO A 221 3.77 22.82 1.34
C PRO A 221 2.73 23.70 2.04
N LYS A 222 2.67 23.59 3.37
CA LYS A 222 1.93 24.50 4.25
C LYS A 222 2.40 25.95 4.05
#